data_AF-A0A1Q1FFU5-F1
#
_entry.id   AF-A0A1Q1FFU5-F1
#
_cell.length_a   1.000
_cell.length_b   1.000
_cell.length_c   1.000
_cell.angle_alpha   90.00
_cell.angle_beta   90.00
_cell.angle_gamma   90.00
#
_symmetry.space_group_name_H-M   'P 1'
#
loop_
_entity.id
_entity.type
_entity.pdbx_description
1 polymer ?
#
loop_
_entity_poly.entity_id
_entity_poly.type
_entity_poly.pdbx_seq_one_letter_code
_entity_poly.pdbx_strand_id
1 'polypeptide(L)'
;MKWRCEHCGKPHERNDPPCDNCGHSEFEKAVVPLAPEAEDEEATKTYAWICTECGNDHPKHTPPCDRCGNPTLERRALSYDEDEIVEEMLEDSSGRTPSADVSYLEVIDAKLALLFLAVAALVAYLALGFLGVVQIPGISPAPPVPGNATAADGLALEDVESAYVEELNAQRESEGYANLTSDGDVVSAATYVNQQVVRAEYGDENLTIERSAVDDRLGDRCADGYTPATFSFDPERAGDTPDTERELARRLVATRTGTSSFEEESEGLVGVDVHAGPDGVLYVTQIVC
;
A
#
# COMPACT_ATOMS: atom_id res chain seq x y z
N MET A 1 31.43 -34.38 -10.84
CA MET A 1 31.14 -35.74 -10.31
C MET A 1 30.95 -36.65 -11.52
N LYS A 2 31.63 -37.79 -11.58
CA LYS A 2 31.65 -38.63 -12.80
C LYS A 2 30.78 -39.87 -12.70
N TRP A 3 30.37 -40.27 -11.50
CA TRP A 3 29.58 -41.47 -11.26
C TRP A 3 28.39 -41.13 -10.35
N ARG A 4 27.31 -41.89 -10.45
CA ARG A 4 26.19 -41.85 -9.51
C ARG A 4 25.71 -43.27 -9.23
N CYS A 5 25.24 -43.52 -8.02
CA CYS A 5 24.64 -44.81 -7.69
C CYS A 5 23.34 -44.97 -8.50
N GLU A 6 23.20 -46.09 -9.22
CA GLU A 6 22.02 -46.34 -10.07
C GLU A 6 20.72 -46.40 -9.26
N HIS A 7 20.81 -46.84 -8.01
CA HIS A 7 19.64 -47.03 -7.16
C HIS A 7 19.20 -45.77 -6.44
N CYS A 8 20.11 -45.08 -5.73
CA CYS A 8 19.75 -43.91 -4.91
C CYS A 8 20.13 -42.57 -5.54
N GLY A 9 20.83 -42.56 -6.68
CA GLY A 9 21.21 -41.35 -7.41
C GLY A 9 22.30 -40.51 -6.75
N LYS A 10 22.84 -40.91 -5.58
CA LYS A 10 23.91 -40.17 -4.91
C LYS A 10 25.13 -40.05 -5.84
N PRO A 11 25.73 -38.87 -5.99
CA PRO A 11 26.90 -38.68 -6.84
C PRO A 11 28.19 -39.15 -6.15
N HIS A 12 29.10 -39.72 -6.93
CA HIS A 12 30.41 -40.22 -6.51
C HIS A 12 31.52 -39.75 -7.46
N GLU A 13 32.73 -39.63 -6.91
CA GLU A 13 33.90 -39.21 -7.68
C GLU A 13 34.50 -40.36 -8.50
N ARG A 14 34.36 -41.60 -8.04
CA ARG A 14 34.90 -42.83 -8.62
C ARG A 14 33.86 -43.96 -8.58
N ASN A 15 34.02 -44.96 -9.44
CA ASN A 15 33.22 -46.19 -9.42
C ASN A 15 33.86 -47.17 -8.42
N ASP A 16 33.43 -47.11 -7.16
CA ASP A 16 33.99 -47.89 -6.05
C ASP A 16 32.86 -48.50 -5.20
N PRO A 17 32.29 -49.64 -5.65
CA PRO A 17 31.26 -50.34 -4.88
C PRO A 17 31.80 -51.01 -3.62
N PRO A 18 31.00 -51.07 -2.54
CA PRO A 18 29.57 -50.73 -2.48
C PRO A 18 29.27 -49.25 -2.20
N CYS A 19 28.09 -48.78 -2.60
CA CYS A 19 27.58 -47.44 -2.28
C CYS A 19 27.51 -47.23 -0.77
N ASP A 20 28.18 -46.19 -0.27
CA ASP A 20 28.26 -45.84 1.15
C ASP A 20 26.89 -45.48 1.77
N ASN A 21 25.91 -45.10 0.94
CA ASN A 21 24.59 -44.69 1.41
C ASN A 21 23.57 -45.83 1.44
N CYS A 22 23.56 -46.70 0.42
CA CYS A 22 22.51 -47.73 0.27
C CYS A 22 23.03 -49.15 0.09
N GLY A 23 24.36 -49.36 0.07
CA GLY A 23 24.98 -50.68 -0.08
C GLY A 23 24.90 -51.30 -1.48
N HIS A 24 24.33 -50.60 -2.45
CA HIS A 24 24.21 -51.09 -3.82
C HIS A 24 25.57 -51.17 -4.52
N SER A 25 25.78 -52.21 -5.35
CA SER A 25 27.09 -52.56 -5.91
C SER A 25 27.36 -52.00 -7.31
N GLU A 26 26.44 -51.20 -7.87
CA GLU A 26 26.55 -50.70 -9.25
C GLU A 26 26.42 -49.17 -9.32
N PHE A 27 27.27 -48.57 -10.17
CA PHE A 27 27.35 -47.13 -10.40
C PHE A 27 27.37 -46.86 -11.91
N GLU A 28 26.59 -45.88 -12.33
CA GLU A 28 26.57 -45.40 -13.70
C GLU A 28 27.30 -44.07 -13.83
N LYS A 29 27.80 -43.77 -15.04
CA LYS A 29 28.54 -42.54 -15.31
C LYS A 29 27.56 -41.36 -15.34
N ALA A 30 27.76 -40.39 -14.45
CA ALA A 30 26.91 -39.20 -14.40
C ALA A 30 27.16 -38.36 -15.67
N VAL A 31 26.22 -38.38 -16.60
CA VAL A 31 26.23 -37.56 -17.82
C VAL A 31 25.93 -36.12 -17.40
N VAL A 32 26.86 -35.19 -17.66
CA VAL A 32 26.59 -33.74 -17.53
C VAL A 32 25.80 -33.34 -18.77
N PRO A 33 24.62 -32.71 -18.65
CA PRO A 33 23.92 -32.20 -19.82
C PRO A 33 24.75 -31.08 -20.44
N LEU A 34 25.34 -31.34 -21.59
CA LEU A 34 25.67 -30.28 -22.55
C LEU A 34 24.36 -29.98 -23.28
N ALA A 35 23.97 -28.70 -23.33
CA ALA A 35 22.84 -28.28 -24.15
C ALA A 35 23.10 -28.75 -25.60
N PRO A 36 22.18 -29.51 -26.22
CA PRO A 36 22.43 -30.01 -27.56
C PRO A 36 22.32 -28.86 -28.57
N GLU A 37 23.31 -28.77 -29.46
CA GLU A 37 23.18 -28.00 -30.69
C GLU A 37 22.11 -28.68 -31.56
N ALA A 38 21.23 -27.85 -32.13
CA ALA A 38 20.00 -28.24 -32.79
C ALA A 38 20.27 -28.89 -34.16
N GLU A 39 20.72 -30.14 -34.21
CA GLU A 39 20.83 -30.90 -35.47
C GLU A 39 20.87 -32.43 -35.29
N ASP A 40 20.38 -32.97 -34.16
CA ASP A 40 20.19 -34.41 -33.94
C ASP A 40 18.69 -34.74 -33.87
N GLU A 41 18.09 -35.23 -34.96
CA GLU A 41 16.68 -35.67 -35.02
C GLU A 41 16.34 -36.81 -34.03
N GLU A 42 17.36 -37.47 -33.48
CA GLU A 42 17.20 -38.49 -32.44
C GLU A 42 17.03 -37.90 -31.04
N ALA A 43 17.46 -36.65 -30.81
CA ALA A 43 17.37 -35.97 -29.51
C ALA A 43 15.96 -35.46 -29.18
N THR A 44 15.06 -35.36 -30.18
CA THR A 44 13.67 -34.90 -30.00
C THR A 44 12.69 -36.04 -29.69
N LYS A 45 13.12 -37.31 -29.80
CA LYS A 45 12.23 -38.47 -29.59
C LYS A 45 12.08 -38.75 -28.10
N THR A 46 10.89 -38.52 -27.57
CA THR A 46 10.53 -38.93 -26.21
C THR A 46 10.16 -40.41 -26.23
N TYR A 47 10.73 -41.23 -25.33
CA TYR A 47 10.45 -42.66 -25.27
C TYR A 47 9.60 -43.01 -24.04
N ALA A 48 8.66 -43.93 -24.20
CA ALA A 48 7.88 -44.51 -23.11
C ALA A 48 7.92 -46.05 -23.17
N TRP A 49 7.75 -46.70 -22.01
CA TRP A 49 7.64 -48.15 -21.91
C TRP A 49 6.17 -48.54 -21.93
N ILE A 50 5.74 -49.22 -22.98
CA ILE A 50 4.32 -49.55 -23.21
C ILE A 50 4.09 -51.04 -22.94
N CYS A 51 3.09 -51.35 -22.13
CA CYS A 51 2.70 -52.73 -21.85
C CYS A 51 2.16 -53.41 -23.11
N THR A 52 2.70 -54.58 -23.45
CA THR A 52 2.30 -55.31 -24.67
C THR A 52 0.86 -55.84 -24.62
N GLU A 53 0.30 -56.03 -23.42
CA GLU A 53 -1.04 -56.58 -23.23
C GLU A 53 -2.12 -55.50 -23.12
N CYS A 54 -1.90 -54.49 -22.27
CA CYS A 54 -2.95 -53.49 -21.99
C CYS A 54 -2.66 -52.11 -22.57
N GLY A 55 -1.51 -51.90 -23.21
CA GLY A 55 -1.15 -50.64 -23.86
C GLY A 55 -0.85 -49.48 -22.93
N ASN A 56 -0.79 -49.69 -21.60
CA ASN A 56 -0.50 -48.64 -20.63
C ASN A 56 0.96 -48.15 -20.77
N ASP A 57 1.16 -46.83 -20.73
CA ASP A 57 2.46 -46.19 -20.82
C ASP A 57 3.10 -45.99 -19.44
N HIS A 58 4.41 -46.20 -19.37
CA HIS A 58 5.20 -46.08 -18.16
C HIS A 58 6.45 -45.23 -18.41
N PRO A 59 6.73 -44.24 -17.54
CA PRO A 59 7.93 -43.41 -17.65
C PRO A 59 9.24 -44.18 -17.43
N LYS A 60 9.19 -45.32 -16.71
CA LYS A 60 10.34 -46.16 -16.37
C LYS A 60 10.03 -47.63 -16.64
N HIS A 61 11.07 -48.42 -16.93
CA HIS A 61 10.93 -49.86 -17.11
C HIS A 61 10.78 -50.56 -15.75
N THR A 62 9.54 -50.75 -15.30
CA THR A 62 9.26 -51.37 -13.99
C THR A 62 8.23 -52.49 -14.16
N PRO A 63 8.61 -53.63 -14.76
CA PRO A 63 7.73 -54.80 -14.81
C PRO A 63 7.55 -55.42 -13.41
N PRO A 64 6.37 -55.97 -13.08
CA PRO A 64 5.18 -56.11 -13.95
C PRO A 64 4.36 -54.81 -14.08
N CYS A 65 3.59 -54.70 -15.17
CA CYS A 65 2.65 -53.59 -15.40
C CYS A 65 1.66 -53.45 -14.22
N ASP A 66 1.56 -52.25 -13.66
CA ASP A 66 0.71 -51.93 -12.51
C ASP A 66 -0.79 -52.18 -12.76
N ARG A 67 -1.24 -52.02 -14.00
CA ARG A 67 -2.65 -52.13 -14.37
C ARG A 67 -3.11 -53.56 -14.59
N CYS A 68 -2.30 -54.39 -15.25
CA CYS A 68 -2.70 -55.73 -15.69
C CYS A 68 -1.76 -56.86 -15.28
N GLY A 69 -0.64 -56.56 -14.61
CA GLY A 69 0.32 -57.54 -14.12
C GLY A 69 1.22 -58.19 -15.18
N ASN A 70 1.13 -57.78 -16.45
CA ASN A 70 1.96 -58.33 -17.52
C ASN A 70 3.45 -57.97 -17.31
N PRO A 71 4.38 -58.94 -17.36
CA PRO A 71 5.80 -58.68 -17.14
C PRO A 71 6.52 -58.03 -18.33
N THR A 72 5.87 -57.89 -19.48
CA THR A 72 6.51 -57.44 -20.72
C THR A 72 6.15 -55.99 -21.02
N LEU A 73 7.15 -55.12 -21.04
CA LEU A 73 7.06 -53.73 -21.46
C LEU A 73 8.02 -53.50 -22.64
N GLU A 74 7.55 -52.85 -23.70
CA GLU A 74 8.37 -52.51 -24.86
C GLU A 74 8.66 -51.01 -24.91
N ARG A 75 9.90 -50.62 -25.18
CA ARG A 75 10.27 -49.22 -25.36
C ARG A 75 9.82 -48.76 -26.74
N ARG A 76 8.89 -47.81 -26.80
CA ARG A 76 8.44 -47.19 -28.04
C ARG A 76 8.76 -45.70 -28.02
N ALA A 77 9.17 -45.17 -29.18
CA ALA A 77 9.27 -43.73 -29.38
C ALA A 77 7.85 -43.18 -29.47
N LEU A 78 7.53 -42.17 -28.67
CA LEU A 78 6.34 -41.36 -28.85
C LEU A 78 6.68 -40.34 -29.94
N SER A 79 6.16 -40.55 -31.14
CA SER A 79 6.08 -39.50 -32.14
C SER A 79 4.81 -38.71 -31.87
N TYR A 80 4.97 -37.44 -31.49
CA TYR A 80 3.88 -36.49 -31.54
C TYR A 80 3.98 -35.84 -32.93
N ASP A 81 3.17 -36.30 -33.88
CA ASP A 81 3.03 -35.58 -35.15
C ASP A 81 2.06 -34.43 -34.89
N GLU A 82 2.56 -33.20 -34.87
CA GLU A 82 1.76 -32.00 -34.57
C GLU A 82 0.58 -31.86 -35.57
N ASP A 83 0.73 -32.41 -36.76
CA ASP A 83 -0.28 -32.41 -37.83
C ASP A 83 -1.43 -33.39 -37.56
N GLU A 84 -1.19 -34.53 -36.89
CA GLU A 84 -2.20 -35.57 -36.59
C GLU A 84 -3.12 -35.15 -35.44
N ILE A 85 -2.60 -34.42 -34.45
CA ILE A 85 -3.38 -33.89 -33.31
C ILE A 85 -4.38 -32.83 -33.80
N VAL A 86 -4.02 -32.05 -34.82
CA VAL A 86 -4.91 -31.07 -35.44
C VAL A 86 -6.02 -31.79 -36.22
N GLU A 87 -5.72 -32.88 -36.92
CA GLU A 87 -6.71 -33.67 -37.66
C GLU A 87 -7.70 -34.40 -36.72
N GLU A 88 -7.22 -35.03 -35.64
CA GLU A 88 -8.07 -35.76 -34.69
C GLU A 88 -9.01 -34.83 -33.90
N MET A 89 -8.55 -33.61 -33.55
CA MET A 89 -9.42 -32.60 -32.94
C MET A 89 -10.43 -31.98 -33.93
N LEU A 90 -10.13 -32.01 -35.23
CA LEU A 90 -11.04 -31.50 -36.26
C LEU A 90 -12.18 -32.49 -36.56
N GLU A 91 -11.95 -33.80 -36.46
CA GLU A 91 -12.97 -34.82 -36.75
C GLU A 91 -14.08 -34.90 -35.67
N ASP A 92 -13.77 -34.66 -34.38
CA ASP A 92 -14.80 -34.56 -33.32
C ASP A 92 -15.59 -33.23 -33.38
N SER A 93 -15.16 -32.29 -34.23
CA SER A 93 -15.74 -30.95 -34.38
C SER A 93 -16.58 -30.75 -35.64
N SER A 94 -17.03 -31.83 -36.30
CA SER A 94 -17.73 -31.85 -37.60
C SER A 94 -19.11 -31.16 -37.66
N GLY A 95 -19.32 -30.09 -36.89
CA GLY A 95 -20.40 -29.12 -37.04
C GLY A 95 -19.98 -27.65 -36.91
N ARG A 96 -18.70 -27.31 -36.70
CA ARG A 96 -18.28 -25.91 -36.55
C ARG A 96 -16.96 -25.64 -37.27
N THR A 97 -17.06 -25.05 -38.46
CA THR A 97 -15.92 -24.48 -39.18
C THR A 97 -15.17 -23.48 -38.30
N PRO A 98 -13.83 -23.58 -38.19
CA PRO A 98 -13.03 -22.57 -37.51
C PRO A 98 -12.90 -21.36 -38.44
N SER A 99 -13.85 -20.43 -38.37
CA SER A 99 -13.66 -19.08 -38.92
C SER A 99 -12.69 -18.33 -38.00
N ALA A 100 -11.71 -17.65 -38.61
CA ALA A 100 -10.71 -16.81 -37.96
C ALA A 100 -11.29 -15.51 -37.36
N ASP A 101 -12.49 -15.58 -36.79
CA ASP A 101 -13.28 -14.48 -36.24
C ASP A 101 -13.72 -14.77 -34.80
N VAL A 102 -12.94 -15.54 -34.02
CA VAL A 102 -13.18 -15.63 -32.57
C VAL A 102 -12.68 -14.33 -31.94
N SER A 103 -13.51 -13.29 -32.04
CA SER A 103 -13.29 -12.00 -31.40
C SER A 103 -13.35 -12.19 -29.89
N TYR A 104 -12.43 -11.57 -29.14
CA TYR A 104 -12.46 -11.51 -27.66
C TYR A 104 -13.81 -11.01 -27.11
N LEU A 105 -14.65 -10.41 -27.95
CA LEU A 105 -16.02 -9.99 -27.62
C LEU A 105 -17.00 -11.16 -27.48
N GLU A 106 -16.77 -12.32 -28.11
CA GLU A 106 -17.66 -13.50 -27.98
C GLU A 106 -17.46 -14.24 -26.64
N VAL A 107 -16.35 -14.00 -25.94
CA VAL A 107 -16.09 -14.52 -24.59
C VAL A 107 -16.89 -13.75 -23.53
N ILE A 108 -17.37 -12.55 -23.88
CA ILE A 108 -18.17 -11.73 -22.97
C ILE A 108 -19.63 -12.17 -23.05
N ASP A 109 -20.00 -13.17 -22.24
CA ASP A 109 -21.41 -13.43 -21.93
C ASP A 109 -22.03 -12.13 -21.36
N ALA A 110 -23.33 -11.88 -21.61
CA ALA A 110 -24.05 -10.69 -21.16
C ALA A 110 -23.91 -10.48 -19.64
N LYS A 111 -23.77 -11.58 -18.88
CA LYS A 111 -23.48 -11.55 -17.44
C LYS A 111 -22.09 -10.99 -17.11
N LEU A 112 -21.07 -11.33 -17.91
CA LEU A 112 -19.71 -10.83 -17.73
C LEU A 112 -19.65 -9.33 -18.07
N ALA A 113 -20.33 -8.90 -19.14
CA ALA A 113 -20.45 -7.48 -19.48
C ALA A 113 -21.11 -6.66 -18.35
N LEU A 114 -22.22 -7.17 -17.79
CA LEU A 114 -22.92 -6.53 -16.68
C LEU A 114 -22.05 -6.46 -15.42
N LEU A 115 -21.31 -7.52 -15.10
CA LEU A 115 -20.37 -7.54 -13.98
C LEU A 115 -19.27 -6.50 -14.17
N PHE A 116 -18.69 -6.40 -15.37
CA PHE A 116 -17.65 -5.44 -15.67
C PHE A 116 -18.15 -3.99 -15.56
N LEU A 117 -19.37 -3.70 -16.04
CA LEU A 117 -20.00 -2.39 -15.88
C LEU A 117 -20.25 -2.06 -14.40
N ALA A 118 -20.71 -3.03 -13.59
CA ALA A 118 -20.93 -2.83 -12.17
C ALA A 118 -19.61 -2.53 -11.44
N VAL A 119 -18.55 -3.27 -11.75
CA VAL A 119 -17.21 -3.02 -11.18
C VAL A 119 -16.68 -1.65 -11.63
N ALA A 120 -16.81 -1.30 -12.91
CA ALA A 120 -16.39 0.01 -13.41
C ALA A 120 -17.15 1.15 -12.71
N ALA A 121 -18.45 0.99 -12.49
CA ALA A 121 -19.27 1.96 -11.76
C ALA A 121 -18.82 2.08 -10.29
N LEU A 122 -18.50 0.96 -9.63
CA LEU A 122 -17.96 0.97 -8.26
C LEU A 122 -16.61 1.67 -8.21
N VAL A 123 -15.69 1.36 -9.12
CA VAL A 123 -14.37 2.00 -9.19
C VAL A 123 -14.51 3.51 -9.44
N ALA A 124 -15.40 3.92 -10.34
CA ALA A 124 -15.68 5.34 -10.58
C ALA A 124 -16.25 6.02 -9.33
N TYR A 125 -17.16 5.36 -8.62
CA TYR A 125 -17.72 5.86 -7.36
C TYR A 125 -16.64 6.03 -6.28
N LEU A 126 -15.77 5.03 -6.09
CA LEU A 126 -14.63 5.12 -5.17
C LEU A 126 -13.66 6.25 -5.54
N ALA A 127 -13.34 6.41 -6.83
CA ALA A 127 -12.48 7.48 -7.31
C ALA A 127 -13.09 8.87 -7.06
N LEU A 128 -14.40 9.02 -7.27
CA LEU A 128 -15.13 10.25 -6.95
C LEU A 128 -15.15 10.54 -5.44
N GLY A 129 -15.24 9.50 -4.61
CA GLY A 129 -15.11 9.63 -3.16
C GLY A 129 -13.73 10.09 -2.72
N PHE A 130 -12.66 9.52 -3.32
CA PHE A 130 -11.29 9.97 -3.07
C PHE A 130 -11.06 11.42 -3.48
N LEU A 131 -11.67 11.87 -4.58
CA LEU A 131 -11.60 13.25 -5.06
C LEU A 131 -12.53 14.21 -4.29
N GLY A 132 -13.31 13.72 -3.32
CA GLY A 132 -14.22 14.54 -2.52
C GLY A 132 -15.48 15.03 -3.26
N VAL A 133 -15.79 14.47 -4.44
CA VAL A 133 -16.98 14.82 -5.23
C VAL A 133 -18.24 14.17 -4.66
N VAL A 134 -18.12 12.99 -4.05
CA VAL A 134 -19.24 12.23 -3.48
C VAL A 134 -18.86 11.71 -2.09
N GLN A 135 -19.76 11.85 -1.11
CA GLN A 135 -19.54 11.22 0.19
C GLN A 135 -19.95 9.74 0.17
N ILE A 136 -18.96 8.88 0.36
CA ILE A 136 -19.06 7.45 0.69
C ILE A 136 -19.05 7.31 2.22
N PRO A 137 -20.16 6.88 2.85
CA PRO A 137 -20.22 6.65 4.28
C PRO A 137 -19.12 5.69 4.75
N GLY A 138 -18.33 6.09 5.74
CA GLY A 138 -17.32 5.25 6.41
C GLY A 138 -15.97 5.08 5.68
N ILE A 139 -15.79 5.62 4.48
CA ILE A 139 -14.53 5.49 3.71
C ILE A 139 -14.03 6.84 3.17
N SER A 140 -14.92 7.83 3.02
CA SER A 140 -14.49 9.12 2.47
C SER A 140 -13.54 9.82 3.42
N PRO A 141 -12.49 10.47 2.88
CA PRO A 141 -11.76 11.44 3.66
C PRO A 141 -12.75 12.46 4.23
N ALA A 142 -12.51 12.92 5.45
CA ALA A 142 -13.25 14.04 6.01
C ALA A 142 -13.27 15.18 4.97
N PRO A 143 -14.38 15.92 4.83
CA PRO A 143 -14.43 17.03 3.90
C PRO A 143 -13.22 17.95 4.14
N PRO A 144 -12.61 18.48 3.05
CA PRO A 144 -11.47 19.36 3.19
C PRO A 144 -11.86 20.54 4.09
N VAL A 145 -10.95 20.92 4.99
CA VAL A 145 -11.17 22.05 5.89
C VAL A 145 -11.23 23.32 5.03
N PRO A 146 -12.32 24.10 5.07
CA PRO A 146 -12.45 25.31 4.24
C PRO A 146 -11.32 26.30 4.50
N GLY A 147 -10.81 26.95 3.45
CA GLY A 147 -9.75 27.95 3.56
C GLY A 147 -8.36 27.42 3.23
N ASN A 148 -7.32 27.95 3.88
CA ASN A 148 -5.92 27.66 3.60
C ASN A 148 -5.11 27.45 4.89
N ALA A 149 -4.46 26.29 5.00
CA ALA A 149 -3.63 25.91 6.14
C ALA A 149 -2.13 26.23 5.97
N THR A 150 -1.75 26.84 4.85
CA THR A 150 -0.33 27.03 4.47
C THR A 150 0.06 28.49 4.27
N ALA A 151 -0.87 29.34 3.85
CA ALA A 151 -0.59 30.74 3.60
C ALA A 151 -1.82 31.63 3.79
N ALA A 152 -1.59 32.87 4.20
CA ALA A 152 -2.57 33.96 4.26
C ALA A 152 -1.92 35.24 3.68
N ASP A 153 -2.55 35.87 2.68
CA ASP A 153 -2.04 37.10 2.03
C ASP A 153 -0.57 37.05 1.59
N GLY A 154 -0.08 35.86 1.21
CA GLY A 154 1.31 35.64 0.78
C GLY A 154 2.30 35.39 1.92
N LEU A 155 1.85 35.43 3.17
CA LEU A 155 2.61 35.05 4.37
C LEU A 155 2.49 33.54 4.60
N ALA A 156 3.62 32.86 4.84
CA ALA A 156 3.62 31.43 5.15
C ALA A 156 3.17 31.20 6.60
N LEU A 157 2.13 30.38 6.82
CA LEU A 157 1.56 30.19 8.15
C LEU A 157 2.51 29.41 9.09
N GLU A 158 3.32 28.50 8.55
CA GLU A 158 4.37 27.80 9.32
C GLU A 158 5.41 28.77 9.91
N ASP A 159 5.79 29.79 9.12
CA ASP A 159 6.70 30.85 9.57
C ASP A 159 6.02 31.78 10.60
N VAL A 160 4.71 32.01 10.46
CA VAL A 160 3.90 32.75 11.44
C VAL A 160 3.82 31.98 12.76
N GLU A 161 3.58 30.67 12.74
CA GLU A 161 3.53 29.80 13.92
C GLU A 161 4.87 29.75 14.66
N SER A 162 5.96 29.61 13.90
CA SER A 162 7.32 29.65 14.44
C SER A 162 7.60 31.00 15.12
N ALA A 163 7.29 32.10 14.44
CA ALA A 163 7.44 33.44 15.00
C ALA A 163 6.48 33.69 16.18
N TYR A 164 5.30 33.08 16.20
CA TYR A 164 4.35 33.19 17.30
C TYR A 164 4.95 32.62 18.59
N VAL A 165 5.57 31.44 18.52
CA VAL A 165 6.23 30.83 19.68
C VAL A 165 7.42 31.68 20.16
N GLU A 166 8.20 32.26 19.24
CA GLU A 166 9.28 33.18 19.61
C GLU A 166 8.78 34.42 20.36
N GLU A 167 7.74 35.08 19.84
CA GLU A 167 7.17 36.30 20.42
C GLU A 167 6.46 36.01 21.74
N LEU A 168 5.79 34.86 21.84
CA LEU A 168 5.22 34.36 23.08
C LEU A 168 6.30 34.14 24.15
N ASN A 169 7.42 33.51 23.79
CA ASN A 169 8.52 33.28 24.71
C ASN A 169 9.23 34.57 25.12
N ALA A 170 9.40 35.52 24.20
CA ALA A 170 9.95 36.84 24.52
C ALA A 170 9.07 37.59 25.55
N GLN A 171 7.75 37.49 25.43
CA GLN A 171 6.83 38.04 26.41
C GLN A 171 6.92 37.31 27.75
N ARG A 172 6.91 35.97 27.75
CA ARG A 172 7.06 35.14 28.96
C ARG A 172 8.36 35.46 29.71
N GLU A 173 9.48 35.57 29.01
CA GLU A 173 10.77 35.93 29.59
C GLU A 173 10.74 37.32 30.24
N SER A 174 10.06 38.29 29.62
CA SER A 174 9.89 39.64 30.17
C SER A 174 9.08 39.67 31.47
N GLU A 175 8.20 38.69 31.65
CA GLU A 175 7.37 38.49 32.84
C GLU A 175 8.04 37.55 33.87
N GLY A 176 9.22 37.01 33.56
CA GLY A 176 10.00 36.14 34.45
C GLY A 176 9.62 34.66 34.38
N TYR A 177 8.85 34.26 33.37
CA TYR A 177 8.46 32.88 33.12
C TYR A 177 9.48 32.13 32.25
N ALA A 178 9.52 30.80 32.39
CA ALA A 178 10.34 29.93 31.55
C ALA A 178 9.77 29.84 30.13
N ASN A 179 10.66 29.62 29.15
CA ASN A 179 10.28 29.42 27.75
C ASN A 179 9.54 28.11 27.56
N LEU A 180 8.60 28.11 26.62
CA LEU A 180 7.93 26.92 26.10
C LEU A 180 8.73 26.34 24.93
N THR A 181 8.72 25.02 24.82
CA THR A 181 9.38 24.30 23.71
C THR A 181 8.34 23.78 22.73
N SER A 182 8.50 24.10 21.44
CA SER A 182 7.61 23.55 20.42
C SER A 182 7.79 22.04 20.29
N ASP A 183 6.67 21.30 20.26
CA ASP A 183 6.67 19.85 20.09
C ASP A 183 5.68 19.41 19.00
N GLY A 184 6.12 18.51 18.13
CA GLY A 184 5.35 18.08 16.96
C GLY A 184 4.03 17.37 17.30
N ASP A 185 3.98 16.64 18.41
CA ASP A 185 2.76 15.94 18.84
C ASP A 185 1.72 16.95 19.35
N VAL A 186 2.19 17.97 20.08
CA VAL A 186 1.36 19.09 20.57
C VAL A 186 0.89 19.99 19.42
N VAL A 187 1.75 20.25 18.43
CA VAL A 187 1.36 20.94 17.18
C VAL A 187 0.28 20.15 16.44
N SER A 188 0.47 18.84 16.25
CA SER A 188 -0.53 17.97 15.59
C SER A 188 -1.90 18.00 16.29
N ALA A 189 -1.90 18.04 17.64
CA ALA A 189 -3.11 18.20 18.42
C ALA A 189 -3.76 19.59 18.23
N ALA A 190 -2.96 20.65 18.21
CA ALA A 190 -3.43 22.02 17.96
C ALA A 190 -4.06 22.13 16.56
N THR A 191 -3.42 21.56 15.54
CA THR A 191 -3.96 21.47 14.17
C THR A 191 -5.30 20.75 14.14
N TYR A 192 -5.42 19.60 14.79
CA TYR A 192 -6.69 18.87 14.82
C TYR A 192 -7.82 19.70 15.43
N VAL A 193 -7.56 20.35 16.57
CA VAL A 193 -8.55 21.23 17.23
C VAL A 193 -8.92 22.40 16.34
N ASN A 194 -7.93 23.07 15.73
CA ASN A 194 -8.17 24.22 14.85
C ASN A 194 -9.05 23.85 13.65
N GLN A 195 -8.77 22.70 13.03
CA GLN A 195 -9.56 22.20 11.90
C GLN A 195 -11.02 21.93 12.28
N GLN A 196 -11.31 21.48 13.51
CA GLN A 196 -12.69 21.31 13.97
C GLN A 196 -13.38 22.67 14.18
N VAL A 197 -12.65 23.67 14.69
CA VAL A 197 -13.17 25.04 14.82
C VAL A 197 -13.54 25.61 13.46
N VAL A 198 -12.63 25.51 12.48
CA VAL A 198 -12.88 26.02 11.11
C VAL A 198 -14.03 25.27 10.43
N ARG A 199 -14.11 23.94 10.58
CA ARG A 199 -15.24 23.16 10.05
C ARG A 199 -16.57 23.54 10.69
N ALA A 200 -16.59 23.81 11.98
CA ALA A 200 -17.81 24.21 12.66
C ALA A 200 -18.29 25.61 12.24
N GLU A 201 -17.35 26.50 11.92
CA GLU A 201 -17.68 27.86 11.51
C GLU A 201 -18.18 27.92 10.05
N TYR A 202 -17.54 27.19 9.12
CA TYR A 202 -17.86 27.25 7.69
C TYR A 202 -18.64 26.04 7.16
N GLY A 203 -18.89 25.04 7.99
CA GLY A 203 -19.69 23.86 7.66
C GLY A 203 -21.07 23.89 8.30
N ASP A 204 -21.89 22.90 7.95
CA ASP A 204 -23.19 22.68 8.60
C ASP A 204 -23.07 21.82 9.88
N GLU A 205 -21.84 21.56 10.35
CA GLU A 205 -21.53 20.68 11.47
C GLU A 205 -21.36 21.48 12.77
N ASN A 206 -21.89 20.98 13.88
CA ASN A 206 -21.60 21.56 15.19
C ASN A 206 -20.18 21.22 15.63
N LEU A 207 -19.51 22.16 16.32
CA LEU A 207 -18.18 21.95 16.89
C LEU A 207 -18.17 20.70 17.78
N THR A 208 -17.49 19.68 17.28
CA THR A 208 -17.31 18.40 17.98
C THR A 208 -15.83 18.11 18.05
N ILE A 209 -15.25 18.33 19.24
CA ILE A 209 -13.85 17.99 19.51
C ILE A 209 -13.88 16.70 20.34
N GLU A 210 -13.47 15.60 19.72
CA GLU A 210 -13.35 14.32 20.41
C GLU A 210 -12.11 14.35 21.29
N ARG A 211 -12.31 14.32 22.62
CA ARG A 211 -11.20 14.37 23.58
C ARG A 211 -10.19 13.23 23.34
N SER A 212 -10.67 12.01 23.07
CA SER A 212 -9.81 10.87 22.73
C SER A 212 -8.95 11.12 21.50
N ALA A 213 -9.44 11.83 20.48
CA ALA A 213 -8.66 12.13 19.29
C ALA A 213 -7.55 13.16 19.55
N VAL A 214 -7.76 14.05 20.54
CA VAL A 214 -6.72 14.97 21.02
C VAL A 214 -5.70 14.20 21.87
N ASP A 215 -6.17 13.39 22.81
CA ASP A 215 -5.33 12.56 23.70
C ASP A 215 -4.44 11.60 22.89
N ASP A 216 -4.97 10.95 21.84
CA ASP A 216 -4.22 10.05 20.95
C ASP A 216 -3.06 10.75 20.23
N ARG A 217 -3.19 12.06 19.95
CA ARG A 217 -2.13 12.86 19.32
C ARG A 217 -1.10 13.33 20.31
N LEU A 218 -1.54 13.76 21.50
CA LEU A 218 -0.65 14.22 22.57
C LEU A 218 0.17 13.06 23.18
N GLY A 219 -0.38 11.84 23.17
CA GLY A 219 0.24 10.69 23.81
C GLY A 219 0.55 10.98 25.28
N ASP A 220 1.73 10.56 25.73
CA ASP A 220 2.17 10.78 27.13
C ASP A 220 2.80 12.16 27.37
N ARG A 221 2.87 13.03 26.35
CA ARG A 221 3.57 14.33 26.45
C ARG A 221 2.89 15.30 27.42
N CYS A 222 1.56 15.29 27.43
CA CYS A 222 0.73 16.16 28.28
C CYS A 222 -0.05 15.34 29.32
N ALA A 223 0.60 14.36 29.95
CA ALA A 223 -0.05 13.44 30.90
C ALA A 223 -0.67 14.15 32.12
N ASP A 224 -0.09 15.29 32.53
CA ASP A 224 -0.56 16.10 33.66
C ASP A 224 -1.74 17.02 33.30
N GLY A 225 -2.10 17.08 32.01
CA GLY A 225 -3.19 17.91 31.48
C GLY A 225 -2.72 18.81 30.34
N TYR A 226 -3.67 19.40 29.64
CA TYR A 226 -3.44 20.39 28.60
C TYR A 226 -4.63 21.35 28.52
N THR A 227 -4.37 22.58 28.10
CA THR A 227 -5.42 23.60 27.92
C THR A 227 -5.39 24.15 26.49
N PRO A 228 -6.37 23.79 25.64
CA PRO A 228 -6.54 24.41 24.33
C PRO A 228 -7.10 25.83 24.49
N ALA A 229 -6.44 26.80 23.87
CA ALA A 229 -6.93 28.15 23.70
C ALA A 229 -7.18 28.40 22.21
N THR A 230 -8.41 28.75 21.86
CA THR A 230 -8.83 29.02 20.48
C THR A 230 -9.35 30.45 20.36
N PHE A 231 -8.94 31.15 19.32
CA PHE A 231 -9.43 32.49 19.01
C PHE A 231 -9.36 32.78 17.52
N SER A 232 -10.12 33.79 17.08
CA SER A 232 -10.06 34.29 15.71
C SER A 232 -9.47 35.69 15.65
N PHE A 233 -8.82 36.01 14.54
CA PHE A 233 -8.23 37.30 14.24
C PHE A 233 -8.60 37.71 12.83
N ASP A 234 -9.23 38.87 12.69
CA ASP A 234 -9.63 39.45 11.40
C ASP A 234 -8.65 40.59 11.04
N PRO A 235 -7.73 40.38 10.07
CA PRO A 235 -6.75 41.38 9.68
C PRO A 235 -7.39 42.65 9.10
N GLU A 236 -8.48 42.52 8.36
CA GLU A 236 -9.17 43.66 7.76
C GLU A 236 -9.79 44.56 8.84
N ARG A 237 -10.42 43.94 9.85
CA ARG A 237 -11.01 44.66 10.98
C ARG A 237 -9.96 45.30 11.89
N ALA A 238 -8.77 44.72 11.98
CA ALA A 238 -7.64 45.34 12.67
C ALA A 238 -7.14 46.62 11.98
N GLY A 239 -7.51 46.86 10.71
CA GLY A 239 -7.26 48.10 9.98
C GLY A 239 -5.83 48.25 9.48
N ASP A 240 -5.04 47.17 9.52
CA ASP A 240 -3.65 47.14 9.11
C ASP A 240 -3.26 45.70 8.75
N THR A 241 -2.93 45.45 7.49
CA THR A 241 -2.50 44.12 7.02
C THR A 241 -1.01 43.94 7.31
N PRO A 242 -0.60 42.90 8.06
CA PRO A 242 0.81 42.69 8.39
C PRO A 242 1.63 42.43 7.13
N ASP A 243 2.81 43.07 7.03
CA ASP A 243 3.69 42.93 5.87
C ASP A 243 4.65 41.74 5.99
N THR A 244 4.77 41.16 7.19
CA THR A 244 5.68 40.04 7.49
C THR A 244 5.04 39.04 8.45
N GLU A 245 5.51 37.80 8.40
CA GLU A 245 5.06 36.70 9.25
C GLU A 245 5.27 37.03 10.74
N ARG A 246 6.43 37.62 11.07
CA ARG A 246 6.76 38.04 12.44
C ARG A 246 5.88 39.18 12.95
N GLU A 247 5.42 40.06 12.07
CA GLU A 247 4.47 41.09 12.45
C GLU A 247 3.08 40.52 12.72
N LEU A 248 2.61 39.61 11.88
CA LEU A 248 1.37 38.89 12.11
C LEU A 248 1.43 38.11 13.43
N ALA A 249 2.50 37.34 13.65
CA ALA A 249 2.73 36.61 14.89
C ALA A 249 2.63 37.48 16.14
N ARG A 250 3.29 38.65 16.15
CA ARG A 250 3.22 39.61 17.27
C ARG A 250 1.80 40.07 17.58
N ARG A 251 1.00 40.30 16.54
CA ARG A 251 -0.41 40.71 16.69
C ARG A 251 -1.25 39.59 17.26
N LEU A 252 -1.07 38.36 16.77
CA LEU A 252 -1.76 37.18 17.29
C LEU A 252 -1.45 36.95 18.78
N VAL A 253 -0.18 37.07 19.19
CA VAL A 253 0.22 37.00 20.61
C VAL A 253 -0.45 38.13 21.42
N ALA A 254 -0.46 39.36 20.91
CA ALA A 254 -1.14 40.48 21.58
C ALA A 254 -2.67 40.25 21.73
N THR A 255 -3.32 39.65 20.72
CA THR A 255 -4.74 39.28 20.79
C THR A 255 -4.99 38.18 21.82
N ARG A 256 -4.13 37.15 21.85
CA ARG A 256 -4.21 36.05 22.83
C ARG A 256 -4.09 36.54 24.27
N THR A 257 -3.14 37.41 24.54
CA THR A 257 -2.88 37.95 25.88
C THR A 257 -3.91 38.98 26.33
N GLY A 258 -4.48 39.74 25.39
CA GLY A 258 -5.63 40.60 25.67
C GLY A 258 -6.90 39.84 26.08
N THR A 259 -6.99 38.54 25.76
CA THR A 259 -8.16 37.70 26.04
C THR A 259 -7.96 36.70 27.18
N SER A 260 -6.73 36.49 27.68
CA SER A 260 -6.47 35.71 28.90
C SER A 260 -5.23 36.18 29.65
N SER A 261 -5.23 36.06 30.98
CA SER A 261 -4.01 36.04 31.77
C SER A 261 -3.24 34.74 31.54
N PHE A 262 -1.92 34.80 31.36
CA PHE A 262 -1.07 33.60 31.35
C PHE A 262 -1.26 32.82 32.65
N GLU A 263 -1.54 31.52 32.54
CA GLU A 263 -1.37 30.63 33.68
C GLU A 263 0.12 30.26 33.80
N GLU A 264 0.55 30.17 35.05
CA GLU A 264 1.93 30.03 35.54
C GLU A 264 2.52 28.63 35.23
N GLU A 265 2.17 28.02 34.09
CA GLU A 265 2.66 26.69 33.75
C GLU A 265 4.18 26.71 33.55
N SER A 266 4.84 26.02 34.48
CA SER A 266 6.27 25.76 34.56
C SER A 266 6.71 24.95 33.35
N GLU A 267 7.79 25.37 32.67
CA GLU A 267 8.52 24.60 31.64
C GLU A 267 7.65 23.63 30.82
N GLY A 268 6.91 24.17 29.86
CA GLY A 268 5.92 23.44 29.09
C GLY A 268 6.28 23.21 27.62
N LEU A 269 5.64 22.22 27.01
CA LEU A 269 5.53 22.05 25.57
C LEU A 269 4.44 22.98 24.99
N VAL A 270 4.63 23.42 23.76
CA VAL A 270 3.64 24.24 23.05
C VAL A 270 3.39 23.73 21.64
N GLY A 271 2.12 23.73 21.25
CA GLY A 271 1.68 23.55 19.88
C GLY A 271 0.82 24.72 19.46
N VAL A 272 1.08 25.27 18.28
CA VAL A 272 0.29 26.36 17.69
C VAL A 272 -0.03 25.97 16.26
N ASP A 273 -1.27 26.22 15.85
CA ASP A 273 -1.72 26.09 14.48
C ASP A 273 -2.52 27.33 14.08
N VAL A 274 -2.23 27.86 12.90
CA VAL A 274 -2.93 28.99 12.29
C VAL A 274 -3.56 28.54 10.99
N HIS A 275 -4.84 28.84 10.80
CA HIS A 275 -5.58 28.49 9.59
C HIS A 275 -6.35 29.70 9.08
N ALA A 276 -6.23 30.00 7.79
CA ALA A 276 -6.96 31.10 7.16
C ALA A 276 -8.30 30.61 6.63
N GLY A 277 -9.40 31.18 7.11
CA GLY A 277 -10.75 30.93 6.62
C GLY A 277 -10.97 31.45 5.18
N PRO A 278 -12.04 31.01 4.49
CA PRO A 278 -12.38 31.47 3.14
C PRO A 278 -12.60 32.99 3.00
N ASP A 279 -12.89 33.68 4.09
CA ASP A 279 -13.10 35.13 4.20
C ASP A 279 -11.84 35.90 4.63
N GLY A 280 -10.71 35.22 4.84
CA GLY A 280 -9.47 35.82 5.30
C GLY A 280 -9.34 35.94 6.83
N VAL A 281 -10.34 35.51 7.61
CA VAL A 281 -10.23 35.45 9.08
C VAL A 281 -9.27 34.34 9.47
N LEU A 282 -8.32 34.63 10.36
CA LEU A 282 -7.38 33.67 10.88
C LEU A 282 -7.93 33.00 12.13
N TYR A 283 -7.90 31.67 12.17
CA TYR A 283 -8.24 30.85 13.32
C TYR A 283 -6.96 30.31 13.92
N VAL A 284 -6.75 30.59 15.20
CA VAL A 284 -5.54 30.21 15.91
C VAL A 284 -5.91 29.30 17.06
N THR A 285 -5.23 28.16 17.13
CA THR A 285 -5.29 27.25 18.27
C THR A 285 -3.91 27.14 18.89
N GLN A 286 -3.85 27.33 20.21
CA GLN A 286 -2.68 27.09 21.03
C GLN A 286 -2.99 25.98 22.04
N ILE A 287 -2.11 25.01 22.18
CA ILE A 287 -2.12 24.04 23.27
C ILE A 287 -0.83 24.20 24.07
N VAL A 288 -0.97 24.30 25.39
CA VAL A 288 0.14 24.26 26.34
C VAL A 288 -0.12 23.10 27.31
N CYS A 289 0.97 22.41 27.62
CA CYS A 289 1.22 21.50 28.72
C CYS A 289 2.74 21.59 28.99
#